data_AF-A0A0K2RMK9-F1
#
_entry.id   AF-A0A0K2RMK9-F1
#
_cell.length_a   1.000
_cell.length_b   1.000
_cell.length_c   1.000
_cell.angle_alpha   90.00
_cell.angle_beta   90.00
_cell.angle_gamma   90.00
#
_symmetry.space_group_name_H-M   'P 1'
#
loop_
_entity.id
_entity.type
_entity.pdbx_description
1 polymer ?
#
loop_
_entity_poly.entity_id
_entity_poly.type
_entity_poly.pdbx_seq_one_letter_code
_entity_poly.pdbx_strand_id
1 'polypeptide(L)'
;MAAPSFSAADLAAIDSQLAATDQLLERNYPGDDGTRQPVHTAYVPADRFTPSLSAEWGAQAITTAEAHGGLERLGTLLGQEPELAAAVATRVAAKLRSEPIEDLRLDFEDGYGDRGDEAEDVAAVAAAQAVSEAVAAGSAPPFIGIRFKCFEAPPGHVA
;
A
#
# COMPACT_ATOMS: atom_id res chain seq x y z
N MET A 1 23.65 -27.76 11.97
CA MET A 1 23.34 -26.64 11.06
C MET A 1 23.49 -27.16 9.64
N ALA A 2 22.52 -26.92 8.76
CA ALA A 2 22.62 -27.33 7.35
C ALA A 2 23.70 -26.50 6.64
N ALA A 3 24.46 -27.13 5.74
CA ALA A 3 25.42 -26.42 4.91
C ALA A 3 24.67 -25.51 3.91
N PRO A 4 25.19 -24.31 3.60
CA PRO A 4 24.56 -23.41 2.64
C PRO A 4 24.55 -24.01 1.23
N SER A 5 23.47 -23.77 0.48
CA SER A 5 23.29 -24.28 -0.90
C SER A 5 24.21 -23.61 -1.93
N PHE A 6 24.81 -22.46 -1.61
CA PHE A 6 25.77 -21.75 -2.45
C PHE A 6 27.13 -21.65 -1.74
N SER A 7 28.20 -21.89 -2.48
CA SER A 7 29.56 -21.64 -2.01
C SER A 7 29.89 -20.14 -2.12
N ALA A 8 30.98 -19.72 -1.46
CA ALA A 8 31.48 -18.35 -1.61
C ALA A 8 31.88 -18.03 -3.07
N ALA A 9 32.32 -19.03 -3.84
CA ALA A 9 32.66 -18.86 -5.25
C ALA A 9 31.40 -18.63 -6.10
N ASP A 10 30.31 -19.33 -5.80
CA ASP A 10 29.03 -19.15 -6.50
C ASP A 10 28.48 -17.73 -6.24
N LEU A 11 28.53 -17.26 -4.99
CA LEU A 11 28.11 -15.91 -4.64
C LEU A 11 28.94 -14.85 -5.37
N ALA A 12 30.27 -14.98 -5.39
CA ALA A 12 31.15 -14.05 -6.10
C ALA A 12 30.90 -14.03 -7.61
N ALA A 13 30.58 -15.18 -8.21
CA ALA A 13 30.24 -15.28 -9.62
C ALA A 13 28.89 -14.60 -9.94
N ILE A 14 27.90 -14.73 -9.05
CA ILE A 14 26.60 -14.06 -9.16
C ILE A 14 26.77 -12.54 -9.00
N ASP A 15 27.48 -12.07 -7.98
CA ASP A 15 27.75 -10.64 -7.75
C ASP A 15 28.44 -10.02 -8.98
N SER A 16 29.42 -10.72 -9.56
CA SER A 16 30.09 -10.23 -10.79
C SER A 16 29.16 -10.13 -11.99
N GLN A 17 28.14 -10.98 -12.09
CA GLN A 17 27.14 -10.90 -13.17
C GLN A 17 26.13 -9.77 -12.93
N LEU A 18 25.84 -9.46 -11.67
CA LEU A 18 24.91 -8.39 -11.29
C LEU A 18 25.54 -7.00 -11.27
N ALA A 19 26.87 -6.89 -11.21
CA ALA A 19 27.59 -5.61 -11.07
C ALA A 19 27.17 -4.52 -12.07
N ALA A 20 26.89 -4.87 -13.33
CA ALA A 20 26.42 -3.89 -14.33
C ALA A 20 24.99 -3.40 -14.04
N THR A 21 24.12 -4.29 -13.56
CA THR A 21 22.76 -3.96 -13.13
C THR A 21 22.80 -3.12 -11.86
N ASP A 22 23.66 -3.46 -10.90
CA ASP A 22 23.82 -2.69 -9.67
C ASP A 22 24.24 -1.25 -9.98
N GLN A 23 25.21 -1.04 -10.87
CA GLN A 23 25.62 0.30 -11.32
C GLN A 23 24.49 1.05 -12.03
N LEU A 24 23.67 0.35 -12.83
CA LEU A 24 22.51 0.95 -13.48
C LEU A 24 21.48 1.39 -12.44
N LEU A 25 21.21 0.53 -11.45
CA LEU A 25 20.25 0.80 -10.39
C LEU A 25 20.73 1.92 -9.47
N GLU A 26 21.97 1.88 -9.00
CA GLU A 26 22.57 2.91 -8.16
C GLU A 26 22.53 4.29 -8.82
N ARG A 27 22.80 4.36 -10.14
CA ARG A 27 22.76 5.62 -10.88
C ARG A 27 21.34 6.16 -11.08
N ASN A 28 20.40 5.28 -11.42
CA ASN A 28 19.07 5.70 -11.88
C ASN A 28 18.02 5.69 -10.75
N TYR A 29 18.27 4.94 -9.68
CA TYR A 29 17.39 4.72 -8.54
C TYR A 29 18.23 4.72 -7.25
N PRO A 30 18.76 5.89 -6.83
CA PRO A 30 19.70 6.02 -5.71
C PRO A 30 19.11 5.67 -4.33
N GLY A 31 17.89 5.16 -4.28
CA GLY A 31 17.18 4.80 -3.06
C GLY A 31 16.37 5.97 -2.50
N ASP A 32 16.28 6.02 -1.17
CA ASP A 32 15.52 7.02 -0.43
C ASP A 32 16.12 8.42 -0.65
N ASP A 33 15.38 9.29 -1.34
CA ASP A 33 15.73 10.70 -1.56
C ASP A 33 15.34 11.60 -0.37
N GLY A 34 14.90 11.00 0.74
CA GLY A 34 14.39 11.68 1.92
C GLY A 34 12.96 12.17 1.75
N THR A 35 12.29 11.85 0.65
CA THR A 35 10.86 12.12 0.52
C THR A 35 10.07 11.23 1.45
N ARG A 36 8.95 11.76 1.94
CA ARG A 36 8.05 11.02 2.82
C ARG A 36 7.55 9.77 2.11
N GLN A 37 7.75 8.61 2.74
CA GLN A 37 7.12 7.35 2.37
C GLN A 37 5.82 7.15 3.16
N PRO A 38 4.80 6.49 2.58
CA PRO A 38 3.59 6.15 3.32
C PRO A 38 3.89 5.11 4.40
N VAL A 39 3.33 5.28 5.60
CA VAL A 39 3.51 4.30 6.68
C VAL A 39 2.73 3.01 6.46
N HIS A 40 1.72 3.02 5.58
CA HIS A 40 0.93 1.86 5.20
C HIS A 40 0.27 2.08 3.83
N THR A 41 -0.09 0.97 3.18
CA THR A 41 -0.85 0.94 1.94
C THR A 41 -2.10 0.09 2.10
N ALA A 42 -3.25 0.58 1.63
CA ALA A 42 -4.50 -0.16 1.57
C ALA A 42 -4.91 -0.41 0.12
N TYR A 43 -5.43 -1.62 -0.16
CA TYR A 43 -6.00 -1.99 -1.45
C TYR A 43 -7.51 -2.10 -1.31
N VAL A 44 -8.24 -1.51 -2.23
CA VAL A 44 -9.71 -1.64 -2.34
C VAL A 44 -10.07 -2.00 -3.77
N PRO A 45 -11.08 -2.86 -4.01
CA PRO A 45 -11.57 -3.08 -5.36
C PRO A 45 -11.90 -1.76 -6.05
N ALA A 46 -11.53 -1.63 -7.32
CA ALA A 46 -11.61 -0.36 -8.04
C ALA A 46 -13.01 0.30 -8.03
N ASP A 47 -14.07 -0.51 -7.99
CA ASP A 47 -15.47 -0.06 -7.94
C ASP A 47 -15.97 0.34 -6.54
N ARG A 48 -15.12 0.25 -5.51
CA ARG A 48 -15.49 0.56 -4.12
C ARG A 48 -14.99 1.89 -3.63
N PHE A 49 -14.15 2.58 -4.40
CA PHE A 49 -13.64 3.88 -3.99
C PHE A 49 -14.72 4.96 -4.06
N THR A 50 -14.81 5.74 -2.99
CA THR A 50 -15.57 6.98 -2.92
C THR A 50 -14.68 8.09 -2.36
N PRO A 51 -14.96 9.37 -2.66
CA PRO A 51 -14.22 10.50 -2.08
C PRO A 51 -14.22 10.55 -0.54
N SER A 52 -15.19 9.89 0.12
CA SER A 52 -15.34 9.82 1.58
C SER A 52 -14.69 8.58 2.22
N LEU A 53 -14.28 7.58 1.43
CA LEU A 53 -13.85 6.27 1.93
C LEU A 53 -12.77 6.36 3.01
N SER A 54 -11.72 7.17 2.78
CA SER A 54 -10.62 7.32 3.73
C SER A 54 -11.08 7.90 5.06
N ALA A 55 -11.92 8.94 5.03
CA ALA A 55 -12.48 9.57 6.23
C ALA A 55 -13.40 8.61 7.00
N GLU A 56 -14.23 7.84 6.28
CA GLU A 56 -15.10 6.83 6.87
C GLU A 56 -14.31 5.74 7.57
N TRP A 57 -13.25 5.22 6.94
CA TRP A 57 -12.37 4.22 7.54
C TRP A 57 -11.64 4.76 8.78
N GLY A 58 -11.19 6.02 8.75
CA GLY A 58 -10.59 6.68 9.91
C GLY A 58 -11.54 6.78 11.10
N ALA A 59 -12.77 7.23 10.85
CA ALA A 59 -13.80 7.32 11.89
C ALA A 59 -14.17 5.94 12.47
N GLN A 60 -14.30 4.93 11.61
CA GLN A 60 -14.55 3.55 12.03
C GLN A 60 -13.38 3.02 12.89
N ALA A 61 -12.14 3.19 12.45
CA ALA A 61 -10.96 2.73 13.18
C ALA A 61 -10.84 3.36 14.58
N ILE A 62 -11.10 4.67 14.70
CA ILE A 62 -11.12 5.36 16.00
C ILE A 62 -12.23 4.79 16.89
N THR A 63 -13.45 4.69 16.36
CA THR A 63 -14.61 4.17 17.11
C THR A 63 -14.35 2.74 17.61
N THR A 64 -13.80 1.89 16.75
CA THR A 64 -13.44 0.51 17.11
C THR A 64 -12.34 0.49 18.16
N ALA A 65 -11.29 1.29 18.03
CA ALA A 65 -10.24 1.34 19.04
C ALA A 65 -10.80 1.79 20.41
N GLU A 66 -11.62 2.84 20.44
CA GLU A 66 -12.26 3.34 21.65
C GLU A 66 -13.16 2.28 22.32
N ALA A 67 -13.97 1.58 21.54
CA ALA A 67 -14.82 0.48 22.04
C ALA A 67 -14.03 -0.66 22.68
N HIS A 68 -12.76 -0.82 22.32
CA HIS A 68 -11.87 -1.86 22.84
C HIS A 68 -10.82 -1.34 23.83
N GLY A 69 -11.02 -0.14 24.40
CA GLY A 69 -10.19 0.42 25.46
C GLY A 69 -9.06 1.34 24.97
N GLY A 70 -9.14 1.80 23.73
CA GLY A 70 -8.29 2.84 23.16
C GLY A 70 -7.02 2.34 22.47
N LEU A 71 -6.39 3.23 21.71
CA LEU A 71 -5.18 2.95 20.94
C LEU A 71 -3.96 2.63 21.83
N GLU A 72 -3.89 3.22 23.03
CA GLU A 72 -2.81 2.90 23.98
C GLU A 72 -2.88 1.45 24.44
N ARG A 73 -4.08 0.97 24.78
CA ARG A 73 -4.31 -0.43 25.16
C ARG A 73 -3.98 -1.36 24.00
N LEU A 74 -4.33 -0.99 22.77
CA LEU A 74 -3.93 -1.75 21.59
C LEU A 74 -2.39 -1.87 21.50
N GLY A 75 -1.66 -0.78 21.71
CA GLY A 75 -0.19 -0.80 21.77
C GLY A 75 0.35 -1.76 22.83
N THR A 76 -0.18 -1.71 24.04
CA THR A 76 0.19 -2.65 25.13
C THR A 76 -0.12 -4.11 24.78
N LEU A 77 -1.28 -4.38 24.15
CA LEU A 77 -1.65 -5.73 23.70
C LEU A 77 -0.69 -6.28 22.63
N LEU A 78 -0.09 -5.39 21.83
CA LEU A 78 0.94 -5.73 20.85
C LEU A 78 2.34 -5.87 21.47
N GLY A 79 2.46 -5.79 22.81
CA GLY A 79 3.71 -5.96 23.53
C GLY A 79 4.61 -4.72 23.55
N GLN A 80 4.06 -3.53 23.28
CA GLN A 80 4.80 -2.28 23.41
C GLN A 80 4.92 -1.89 24.89
N GLU A 81 6.09 -1.38 25.27
CA GLU A 81 6.27 -0.74 26.58
C GLU A 81 5.31 0.45 26.75
N PRO A 82 4.81 0.73 27.97
CA PRO A 82 3.75 1.71 28.18
C PRO A 82 4.02 3.11 27.61
N GLU A 83 5.25 3.59 27.74
CA GLU A 83 5.68 4.90 27.23
C GLU A 83 5.66 4.95 25.70
N LEU A 84 6.10 3.87 25.05
CA LEU A 84 6.05 3.73 23.60
C LEU A 84 4.60 3.61 23.11
N ALA A 85 3.77 2.82 23.80
CA ALA A 85 2.36 2.64 23.46
C ALA A 85 1.60 3.98 23.49
N ALA A 86 1.81 4.80 24.54
CA ALA A 86 1.23 6.13 24.64
C ALA A 86 1.69 7.06 23.51
N ALA A 87 3.00 7.05 23.23
CA ALA A 87 3.60 7.88 22.18
C ALA A 87 3.12 7.47 20.77
N VAL A 88 2.98 6.17 20.49
CA VAL A 88 2.48 5.65 19.21
C VAL A 88 0.98 5.92 19.08
N ALA A 89 0.19 5.65 20.11
CA ALA A 89 -1.25 5.87 20.11
C ALA A 89 -1.61 7.32 19.77
N THR A 90 -0.89 8.29 20.32
CA THR A 90 -1.08 9.72 20.00
C THR A 90 -0.86 10.01 18.51
N ARG A 91 0.19 9.43 17.91
CA ARG A 91 0.52 9.60 16.49
C ARG A 91 -0.47 8.89 15.57
N VAL A 92 -0.86 7.66 15.92
CA VAL A 92 -1.88 6.90 15.19
C VAL A 92 -3.21 7.65 15.23
N ALA A 93 -3.62 8.17 16.38
CA ALA A 93 -4.84 8.97 16.50
C ALA A 93 -4.81 10.23 15.63
N ALA A 94 -3.65 10.89 15.52
CA ALA A 94 -3.48 12.03 14.62
C ALA A 94 -3.64 11.61 13.15
N LYS A 95 -2.99 10.51 12.74
CA LYS A 95 -3.11 9.95 11.39
C LYS A 95 -4.54 9.57 11.06
N LEU A 96 -5.22 8.79 11.91
CA LEU A 96 -6.62 8.40 11.70
C LEU A 96 -7.60 9.57 11.61
N ARG A 97 -7.23 10.78 12.06
CA ARG A 97 -8.05 11.99 11.92
C ARG A 97 -7.74 12.81 10.68
N SER A 98 -6.48 12.87 10.24
CA SER A 98 -6.05 13.76 9.14
C SER A 98 -5.70 13.02 7.85
N GLU A 99 -5.10 11.84 7.96
CA GLU A 99 -4.61 11.01 6.86
C GLU A 99 -4.85 9.53 7.19
N PRO A 100 -6.12 9.08 7.26
CA PRO A 100 -6.43 7.77 7.82
C PRO A 100 -5.89 6.62 6.98
N ILE A 101 -5.90 6.82 5.65
CA ILE A 101 -5.19 6.01 4.68
C ILE A 101 -4.07 6.87 4.08
N GLU A 102 -2.81 6.44 4.23
CA GLU A 102 -1.68 7.18 3.66
C GLU A 102 -1.49 6.89 2.17
N ASP A 103 -1.54 5.60 1.80
CA ASP A 103 -1.47 5.16 0.42
C ASP A 103 -2.64 4.26 0.06
N LEU A 104 -3.45 4.69 -0.91
CA LEU A 104 -4.63 3.95 -1.38
C LEU A 104 -4.42 3.44 -2.81
N ARG A 105 -4.58 2.13 -3.00
CA ARG A 105 -4.48 1.48 -4.31
C ARG A 105 -5.85 0.97 -4.75
N LEU A 106 -6.34 1.53 -5.86
CA LEU A 106 -7.54 1.07 -6.53
C LEU A 106 -7.19 -0.16 -7.34
N ASP A 107 -7.70 -1.29 -6.90
CA ASP A 107 -7.27 -2.58 -7.35
C ASP A 107 -8.13 -3.08 -8.50
N PHE A 108 -7.56 -3.13 -9.71
CA PHE A 108 -8.13 -3.70 -10.94
C PHE A 108 -7.66 -5.14 -11.19
N GLU A 109 -6.85 -5.72 -10.29
CA GLU A 109 -6.39 -7.10 -10.39
C GLU A 109 -7.40 -8.05 -9.72
N ASP A 110 -6.99 -8.81 -8.70
CA ASP A 110 -7.79 -9.82 -8.05
C ASP A 110 -8.86 -9.22 -7.12
N GLY A 111 -8.66 -8.02 -6.60
CA GLY A 111 -9.68 -7.32 -5.80
C GLY A 111 -10.89 -6.86 -6.62
N TYR A 112 -10.70 -6.39 -7.85
CA TYR A 112 -11.82 -6.12 -8.77
C TYR A 112 -12.36 -7.40 -9.41
N GLY A 113 -11.44 -8.32 -9.75
CA GLY A 113 -11.71 -9.57 -10.44
C GLY A 113 -11.83 -9.41 -11.96
N ASP A 114 -12.02 -10.53 -12.65
CA ASP A 114 -12.28 -10.52 -14.09
C ASP A 114 -13.78 -10.31 -14.37
N ARG A 115 -14.11 -9.15 -14.95
CA ARG A 115 -15.47 -8.76 -15.32
C ARG A 115 -15.62 -8.44 -16.82
N GLY A 116 -14.57 -8.71 -17.61
CA GLY A 116 -14.46 -8.31 -19.02
C GLY A 116 -14.03 -6.86 -19.23
N ASP A 117 -13.46 -6.61 -20.41
CA ASP A 117 -12.82 -5.33 -20.76
C ASP A 117 -13.78 -4.15 -20.68
N GLU A 118 -15.01 -4.27 -21.19
CA GLU A 118 -15.96 -3.15 -21.18
C GLU A 118 -16.37 -2.75 -19.75
N ALA A 119 -16.50 -3.71 -18.84
CA ALA A 119 -16.83 -3.42 -17.45
C ALA A 119 -15.65 -2.76 -16.72
N GLU A 120 -14.44 -3.23 -17.00
CA GLU A 120 -13.19 -2.66 -16.47
C GLU A 120 -13.00 -1.22 -16.94
N ASP A 121 -13.21 -0.93 -18.23
CA ASP A 121 -13.11 0.42 -18.80
C ASP A 121 -14.09 1.40 -18.12
N VAL A 122 -15.34 0.97 -17.92
CA VAL A 122 -16.34 1.77 -17.21
C VAL A 122 -15.90 2.04 -15.77
N ALA A 123 -15.37 1.03 -15.07
CA ALA A 123 -14.87 1.19 -13.72
C ALA A 123 -13.63 2.10 -13.66
N ALA A 124 -12.72 2.02 -14.64
CA ALA A 124 -11.54 2.86 -14.74
C ALA A 124 -11.91 4.33 -14.89
N VAL A 125 -12.86 4.65 -15.77
CA VAL A 125 -13.36 6.02 -15.94
C VAL A 125 -14.05 6.52 -14.66
N ALA A 126 -14.90 5.71 -14.04
CA ALA A 126 -15.59 6.09 -12.81
C ALA A 126 -14.62 6.32 -11.64
N ALA A 127 -13.62 5.44 -11.47
CA ALA A 127 -12.57 5.59 -10.47
C ALA A 127 -11.76 6.87 -10.70
N ALA A 128 -11.36 7.16 -11.93
CA ALA A 128 -10.64 8.39 -12.26
C ALA A 128 -11.46 9.66 -11.93
N GLN A 129 -12.76 9.65 -12.21
CA GLN A 129 -13.67 10.75 -11.86
C GLN A 129 -13.77 10.94 -10.33
N ALA A 130 -13.95 9.86 -9.58
CA ALA A 130 -14.01 9.91 -8.11
C ALA A 130 -12.68 10.40 -7.51
N VAL A 131 -11.54 9.97 -8.05
CA VAL A 131 -10.23 10.45 -7.60
C VAL A 131 -10.07 11.94 -7.90
N SER A 132 -10.47 12.40 -9.10
CA SER A 132 -10.45 13.82 -9.44
C SER A 132 -11.32 14.65 -8.50
N GLU A 133 -12.50 14.15 -8.13
CA GLU A 133 -13.39 14.81 -7.16
C GLU A 133 -12.72 14.91 -5.78
N ALA A 134 -12.16 13.80 -5.28
CA ALA A 134 -11.48 13.76 -3.98
C ALA A 134 -10.27 14.71 -3.94
N VAL A 135 -9.48 14.77 -5.01
CA VAL A 135 -8.34 15.70 -5.13
C VAL A 135 -8.83 17.14 -5.12
N ALA A 136 -9.87 17.47 -5.89
CA ALA A 136 -10.44 18.82 -5.93
C ALA A 136 -11.03 19.24 -4.57
N ALA A 137 -11.62 18.30 -3.83
CA ALA A 137 -12.16 18.50 -2.50
C ALA A 137 -11.10 18.50 -1.39
N GLY A 138 -9.85 18.12 -1.68
CA GLY A 138 -8.79 17.95 -0.69
C GLY A 138 -9.01 16.76 0.27
N SER A 139 -9.84 15.79 -0.12
CA SER A 139 -10.14 14.57 0.66
C SER A 139 -9.39 13.33 0.18
N ALA A 140 -8.63 13.44 -0.92
CA ALA A 140 -7.81 12.34 -1.43
C ALA A 140 -6.70 11.96 -0.43
N PRO A 141 -6.38 10.66 -0.28
CA PRO A 141 -5.18 10.21 0.41
C PRO A 141 -3.91 10.88 -0.14
N PRO A 142 -2.87 11.10 0.70
CA PRO A 142 -1.60 11.69 0.26
C PRO A 142 -0.97 10.96 -0.93
N PHE A 143 -1.11 9.63 -0.95
CA PHE A 143 -0.73 8.77 -2.06
C PHE A 143 -1.96 8.00 -2.54
N ILE A 144 -2.25 8.08 -3.83
CA ILE A 144 -3.34 7.33 -4.44
C ILE A 144 -2.92 6.87 -5.84
N GLY A 145 -3.26 5.63 -6.19
CA GLY A 145 -2.97 5.08 -7.51
C GLY A 145 -3.75 3.81 -7.77
N ILE A 146 -3.35 3.09 -8.82
CA ILE A 146 -3.99 1.84 -9.23
C ILE A 146 -3.06 0.64 -9.02
N ARG A 147 -3.64 -0.54 -8.82
CA ARG A 147 -3.00 -1.81 -9.15
C ARG A 147 -3.67 -2.35 -10.41
N PHE A 148 -2.91 -2.42 -11.49
CA PHE A 148 -3.36 -2.98 -12.77
C PHE A 148 -2.99 -4.46 -12.86
N LYS A 149 -3.63 -5.19 -13.77
CA LYS A 149 -3.35 -6.61 -14.04
C LYS A 149 -1.91 -6.81 -14.55
N CYS A 150 -1.32 -7.96 -14.26
CA CYS A 150 0.00 -8.31 -14.81
C CYS A 150 -0.02 -8.38 -16.36
N PHE A 151 1.16 -8.29 -16.98
CA PHE A 151 1.32 -8.38 -18.43
C PHE A 151 1.43 -9.82 -18.97
N GLU A 152 1.12 -10.83 -18.15
CA GLU A 152 1.16 -12.22 -18.58
C GLU A 152 -0.02 -12.55 -19.50
N ALA A 153 0.11 -13.63 -20.27
CA ALA A 153 -1.00 -14.10 -21.09
C ALA A 153 -2.19 -14.49 -20.19
N PRO A 154 -3.44 -14.21 -20.61
CA PRO A 154 -4.61 -14.56 -19.83
C PRO A 154 -4.62 -16.07 -19.51
N PRO A 155 -4.88 -16.48 -18.25
CA PRO A 155 -5.03 -17.88 -17.92
C PRO A 155 -6.17 -18.48 -18.77
N GLY A 156 -5.83 -19.39 -19.69
CA GLY A 156 -6.82 -20.05 -20.56
C GLY A 156 -6.65 -19.84 -22.06
N HIS A 157 -5.68 -19.06 -22.54
CA HIS A 157 -5.26 -19.13 -23.94
C HIS A 157 -4.24 -20.27 -24.12
N VAL A 158 -4.74 -21.51 -24.23
CA VAL A 158 -3.95 -22.59 -24.81
C VAL A 158 -3.95 -22.34 -26.31
N ALA A 159 -2.79 -22.03 -26.87
CA ALA A 159 -2.57 -21.92 -28.31
C ALA A 159 -2.87 -23.25 -29.03
#